data_AF-A0A0C1R555-F1
#
_entry.id   AF-A0A0C1R555-F1
#
_cell.length_a   1.000
_cell.length_b   1.000
_cell.length_c   1.000
_cell.angle_alpha   90.00
_cell.angle_beta   90.00
_cell.angle_gamma   90.00
#
_symmetry.space_group_name_H-M   'P 1'
#
loop_
_entity.id
_entity.type
_entity.pdbx_description
1 polymer ?
#
loop_
_entity_poly.entity_id
_entity_poly.type
_entity_poly.pdbx_seq_one_letter_code
_entity_poly.pdbx_strand_id
1 'polypeptide(L)'
;MKMFTKSLSLFLALGLVATACGGSDDTSSSSSSSAVTATTAAPVVTTAAPAATTAAPAASAAGSSLGDGSLGTVEVGAGEDIQIRSLHAISGDVAFLGVPMSRAVDMAVADYGDIHGFSVNVGTWLDDLCSSDGGQAAAQTIVADESVVGV
;
A
#
# COMPACT_ATOMS: atom_id res chain seq x y z
N MET A 1 50.17 -4.59 -22.01
CA MET A 1 48.89 -3.87 -21.83
C MET A 1 47.67 -4.55 -22.46
N LYS A 2 47.78 -5.71 -23.14
CA LYS A 2 46.62 -6.44 -23.73
C LYS A 2 46.05 -7.56 -22.83
N MET A 3 46.69 -7.85 -21.69
CA MET A 3 46.31 -8.97 -20.80
C MET A 3 45.59 -8.53 -19.53
N PHE A 4 45.61 -7.24 -19.19
CA PHE A 4 44.89 -6.69 -18.03
C PHE A 4 43.38 -6.51 -18.31
N THR A 5 42.99 -6.33 -19.57
CA THR A 5 41.59 -6.12 -19.97
C THR A 5 40.76 -7.41 -19.93
N LYS A 6 41.37 -8.59 -20.11
CA LYS A 6 40.67 -9.89 -19.99
C LYS A 6 40.37 -10.27 -18.53
N SER A 7 41.19 -9.84 -17.57
CA SER A 7 40.93 -10.12 -16.14
C SER A 7 39.81 -9.25 -15.56
N LEU A 8 39.64 -8.02 -16.06
CA LEU A 8 38.58 -7.10 -15.58
C LEU A 8 37.17 -7.56 -16.00
N SER A 9 37.04 -8.21 -17.16
CA SER A 9 35.77 -8.76 -17.63
C SER A 9 35.33 -10.03 -16.88
N LEU A 10 36.27 -10.77 -16.28
CA LEU A 10 35.98 -11.98 -15.52
C LEU A 10 35.54 -11.67 -14.08
N PHE A 11 36.09 -10.62 -13.46
CA PHE A 11 35.72 -10.22 -12.11
C PHE A 11 34.32 -9.58 -12.02
N LEU A 12 33.84 -8.92 -13.07
CA LEU A 12 32.53 -8.25 -13.05
C LEU A 12 31.34 -9.23 -13.14
N ALA A 13 31.55 -10.46 -13.62
CA ALA A 13 30.50 -11.48 -13.72
C ALA A 13 30.36 -12.36 -12.45
N LEU A 14 31.35 -12.38 -11.56
CA LEU A 14 31.34 -13.22 -10.35
C LEU A 14 30.78 -12.49 -9.11
N GLY A 15 30.46 -11.20 -9.22
CA GLY A 15 30.00 -10.38 -8.08
C GLY A 15 28.48 -10.35 -7.85
N LEU A 16 27.67 -10.89 -8.77
CA LEU A 16 26.21 -10.65 -8.75
C LEU A 16 25.40 -11.77 -8.06
N VAL A 17 26.01 -12.67 -7.28
CA VAL A 17 25.31 -13.83 -6.66
C VAL A 17 25.48 -13.94 -5.13
N ALA A 18 26.07 -12.95 -4.45
CA ALA A 18 26.50 -13.12 -3.05
C ALA A 18 25.91 -12.15 -2.00
N THR A 19 24.75 -11.51 -2.23
CA THR A 19 24.09 -10.68 -1.19
C THR A 19 22.75 -11.23 -0.68
N ALA A 20 22.29 -12.37 -1.20
CA ALA A 20 21.10 -13.05 -0.69
C ALA A 20 21.49 -14.25 0.19
N CYS A 21 22.19 -13.99 1.31
CA CYS A 21 22.19 -14.81 2.54
C CYS A 21 23.18 -14.20 3.56
N GLY A 22 22.73 -13.19 4.30
CA GLY A 22 23.43 -12.68 5.49
C GLY A 22 22.65 -13.15 6.72
N GLY A 23 23.25 -14.02 7.51
CA GLY A 23 22.61 -14.84 8.53
C GLY A 23 22.31 -14.16 9.87
N SER A 24 21.55 -14.89 10.68
CA SER A 24 21.68 -14.97 12.13
C SER A 24 20.97 -16.25 12.59
N ASP A 25 21.77 -17.27 12.87
CA ASP A 25 21.38 -18.41 13.70
C ASP A 25 21.50 -17.98 15.17
N ASP A 26 20.44 -18.10 15.95
CA ASP A 26 20.52 -18.54 17.35
C ASP A 26 19.13 -18.75 17.98
N THR A 27 19.05 -19.83 18.75
CA THR A 27 18.07 -20.20 19.79
C THR A 27 16.71 -20.84 19.45
N SER A 28 16.73 -22.16 19.65
CA SER A 28 15.80 -22.90 20.53
C SER A 28 14.39 -23.21 20.02
N SER A 29 14.26 -24.46 19.57
CA SER A 29 13.16 -25.40 19.81
C SER A 29 11.90 -24.84 20.51
N SER A 30 10.79 -24.84 19.77
CA SER A 30 9.47 -25.14 20.33
C SER A 30 8.61 -25.78 19.24
N SER A 31 8.63 -27.12 19.23
CA SER A 31 7.66 -27.93 18.50
C SER A 31 6.29 -27.76 19.17
N SER A 32 5.47 -26.88 18.63
CA SER A 32 4.06 -26.78 19.03
C SER A 32 3.23 -27.71 18.16
N SER A 33 2.99 -28.91 18.67
CA SER A 33 2.01 -29.86 18.14
C SER A 33 0.61 -29.26 18.30
N SER A 34 0.03 -28.77 17.20
CA SER A 34 -1.39 -28.38 17.16
C SER A 34 -2.23 -29.60 16.83
N ALA A 35 -2.71 -30.28 17.88
CA ALA A 35 -3.77 -31.27 17.75
C ALA A 35 -5.10 -30.56 17.50
N VAL A 36 -5.58 -30.67 16.26
CA VAL A 36 -6.94 -30.33 15.88
C VAL A 36 -7.92 -31.25 16.62
N THR A 37 -8.78 -30.66 17.44
CA THR A 37 -9.97 -31.34 17.97
C THR A 37 -11.18 -30.53 17.54
N ALA A 38 -11.99 -31.11 16.66
CA ALA A 38 -13.30 -30.62 16.29
C ALA A 38 -14.29 -30.79 17.45
N THR A 39 -15.28 -29.90 17.53
CA THR A 39 -16.72 -30.22 17.62
C THR A 39 -17.53 -29.07 18.25
N THR A 40 -18.49 -28.58 17.45
CA THR A 40 -19.86 -28.18 17.80
C THR A 40 -20.13 -27.39 19.08
N ALA A 41 -20.53 -26.12 18.93
CA ALA A 41 -21.92 -25.69 19.14
C ALA A 41 -22.05 -24.20 18.80
N ALA A 42 -22.88 -23.89 17.81
CA ALA A 42 -23.30 -22.53 17.51
C ALA A 42 -24.40 -22.09 18.50
N PRO A 43 -24.24 -20.99 19.25
CA PRO A 43 -25.38 -20.31 19.83
C PRO A 43 -26.01 -19.40 18.77
N VAL A 44 -27.24 -19.73 18.38
CA VAL A 44 -28.15 -18.77 17.71
C VAL A 44 -28.49 -17.68 18.72
N VAL A 45 -27.82 -16.54 18.58
CA VAL A 45 -28.20 -15.31 19.27
C VAL A 45 -29.13 -14.56 18.32
N THR A 46 -30.43 -14.59 18.61
CA THR A 46 -31.38 -13.64 18.04
C THR A 46 -31.19 -12.31 18.76
N THR A 47 -30.28 -11.49 18.26
CA THR A 47 -30.14 -10.10 18.71
C THR A 47 -31.10 -9.23 17.91
N ALA A 48 -32.06 -8.62 18.60
CA ALA A 48 -32.93 -7.59 18.05
C ALA A 48 -32.10 -6.42 17.52
N ALA A 49 -32.37 -6.00 16.29
CA ALA A 49 -31.71 -4.87 15.66
C ALA A 49 -31.96 -3.59 16.48
N PRO A 50 -30.92 -2.88 16.94
CA PRO A 50 -31.11 -1.52 17.43
C PRO A 50 -31.51 -0.68 16.22
N ALA A 51 -32.63 0.03 16.31
CA ALA A 51 -32.98 1.05 15.35
C ALA A 51 -31.87 2.10 15.35
N ALA A 52 -31.02 2.08 14.33
CA ALA A 52 -30.01 3.08 14.10
C ALA A 52 -30.73 4.37 13.68
N THR A 53 -30.97 5.25 14.65
CA THR A 53 -31.26 6.65 14.36
C THR A 53 -29.99 7.24 13.77
N THR A 54 -29.90 7.27 12.43
CA THR A 54 -28.84 7.96 11.70
C THR A 54 -29.01 9.46 11.91
N ALA A 55 -28.43 9.98 12.99
CA ALA A 55 -28.09 11.39 13.06
C ALA A 55 -27.02 11.63 11.99
N ALA A 56 -27.35 12.44 10.98
CA ALA A 56 -26.39 12.90 10.00
C ALA A 56 -25.18 13.51 10.72
N PRO A 57 -23.93 13.19 10.32
CA PRO A 57 -22.76 13.80 10.92
C PRO A 57 -22.89 15.31 10.73
N ALA A 58 -22.90 16.05 11.84
CA ALA A 58 -22.84 17.50 11.80
C ALA A 58 -21.60 17.88 11.00
N ALA A 59 -21.79 18.63 9.91
CA ALA A 59 -20.70 19.19 9.14
C ALA A 59 -19.82 20.00 10.10
N SER A 60 -18.66 19.43 10.42
CA SER A 60 -17.68 20.09 11.26
C SER A 60 -17.30 21.37 10.54
N ALA A 61 -17.49 22.52 11.21
CA ALA A 61 -17.09 23.80 10.66
C ALA A 61 -15.61 23.70 10.26
N ALA A 62 -15.33 23.82 8.96
CA ALA A 62 -14.00 23.76 8.39
C ALA A 62 -13.18 24.95 8.90
N GLY A 63 -12.63 24.84 10.11
CA GLY A 63 -11.36 25.49 10.40
C GLY A 63 -10.36 24.98 9.37
N SER A 64 -9.42 25.83 8.95
CA SER A 64 -8.41 25.52 7.94
C SER A 64 -7.62 24.27 8.35
N SER A 65 -8.12 23.07 8.01
CA SER A 65 -7.51 21.78 8.34
C SER A 65 -6.21 21.55 7.59
N LEU A 66 -5.86 22.49 6.70
CA LEU A 66 -4.72 22.48 5.81
C LEU A 66 -3.46 23.13 6.43
N GLY A 67 -3.50 23.53 7.71
CA GLY A 67 -2.36 24.12 8.40
C GLY A 67 -2.07 25.57 7.98
N ASP A 68 -0.83 26.02 8.17
CA ASP A 68 -0.35 27.38 7.88
C ASP A 68 0.10 27.59 6.42
N GLY A 69 0.02 26.55 5.58
CA GLY A 69 0.48 26.56 4.19
C GLY A 69 2.00 26.41 4.01
N SER A 70 2.77 26.13 5.07
CA SER A 70 4.23 25.96 4.97
C SER A 70 4.67 24.79 4.07
N LEU A 71 3.77 23.86 3.76
CA LEU A 71 3.99 22.75 2.82
C LEU A 71 3.74 23.14 1.34
N GLY A 72 3.33 24.38 1.08
CA GLY A 72 2.95 24.85 -0.25
C GLY A 72 1.51 24.50 -0.62
N THR A 73 1.18 24.72 -1.89
CA THR A 73 -0.14 24.45 -2.49
C THR A 73 0.04 23.64 -3.76
N VAL A 74 -0.88 22.71 -4.02
CA VAL A 74 -0.98 22.03 -5.31
C VAL A 74 -2.04 22.74 -6.15
N GLU A 75 -1.70 23.01 -7.41
CA GLU A 75 -2.64 23.53 -8.40
C GLU A 75 -2.98 22.43 -9.40
N VAL A 76 -4.28 22.18 -9.58
CA VAL A 76 -4.79 21.21 -10.56
C VAL A 76 -5.32 21.99 -11.75
N GLY A 77 -4.76 21.72 -12.93
CA GLY A 77 -5.13 22.42 -14.15
C GLY A 77 -6.59 22.16 -14.55
N ALA A 78 -7.16 23.08 -15.32
CA ALA A 78 -8.52 22.90 -15.84
C ALA A 78 -8.60 21.65 -16.74
N GLY A 79 -9.45 20.70 -16.36
CA GLY A 79 -9.60 19.42 -17.06
C GLY A 79 -8.56 18.35 -16.68
N GLU A 80 -7.70 18.62 -15.70
CA GLU A 80 -6.85 17.60 -15.06
C GLU A 80 -7.61 16.92 -13.91
N ASP A 81 -7.20 15.70 -13.59
CA ASP A 81 -7.70 14.98 -12.42
C ASP A 81 -6.77 15.19 -11.22
N ILE A 82 -7.33 15.13 -10.02
CA ILE A 82 -6.55 14.97 -8.79
C ILE A 82 -5.94 13.57 -8.79
N GLN A 83 -4.61 13.50 -8.87
CA GLN A 83 -3.90 12.24 -8.92
C GLN A 83 -3.54 11.75 -7.51
N ILE A 84 -4.04 10.57 -7.16
CA ILE A 84 -3.60 9.82 -5.98
C ILE A 84 -3.06 8.47 -6.44
N ARG A 85 -2.34 7.76 -5.57
CA ARG A 85 -1.90 6.39 -5.85
C ARG A 85 -2.39 5.45 -4.75
N SER A 86 -2.54 4.17 -5.08
CA SER A 86 -2.83 3.13 -4.09
C SER A 86 -1.65 2.16 -4.07
N LEU A 87 -1.06 1.97 -2.90
CA LEU A 87 0.07 1.08 -2.67
C LEU A 87 -0.30 0.06 -1.60
N HIS A 88 -0.35 -1.21 -2.00
CA HIS A 88 -0.69 -2.33 -1.12
C HIS A 88 0.10 -3.59 -1.52
N ALA A 89 0.09 -4.62 -0.68
CA ALA A 89 0.62 -5.93 -1.04
C ALA A 89 -0.38 -6.71 -1.90
N ILE A 90 -0.27 -6.57 -3.22
CA ILE A 90 -1.26 -7.06 -4.19
C ILE A 90 -0.88 -8.44 -4.73
N SER A 91 0.40 -8.79 -4.69
CA SER A 91 0.88 -10.13 -5.04
C SER A 91 1.58 -10.81 -3.85
N GLY A 92 1.99 -12.06 -4.05
CA GLY A 92 2.57 -12.89 -2.99
C GLY A 92 1.54 -13.46 -2.02
N ASP A 93 2.02 -13.97 -0.88
CA ASP A 93 1.21 -14.76 0.06
C ASP A 93 0.13 -13.94 0.79
N VAL A 94 0.29 -12.61 0.83
CA VAL A 94 -0.65 -11.69 1.49
C VAL A 94 -1.52 -10.90 0.51
N ALA A 95 -1.50 -11.24 -0.78
CA ALA A 95 -2.32 -10.63 -1.84
C ALA A 95 -3.82 -10.54 -1.50
N PHE A 96 -4.31 -11.50 -0.70
CA PHE A 96 -5.70 -11.55 -0.25
C PHE A 96 -6.11 -10.34 0.60
N LEU A 97 -5.14 -9.59 1.15
CA LEU A 97 -5.37 -8.33 1.84
C LEU A 97 -5.30 -7.15 0.86
N GLY A 98 -4.30 -7.08 -0.03
CA GLY A 98 -4.12 -5.94 -0.92
C GLY A 98 -5.20 -5.79 -1.97
N VAL A 99 -5.61 -6.88 -2.63
CA VAL A 99 -6.64 -6.85 -3.68
C VAL A 99 -7.97 -6.24 -3.18
N PRO A 100 -8.55 -6.65 -2.04
CA PRO A 100 -9.75 -5.99 -1.55
C PRO A 100 -9.51 -4.56 -1.06
N MET A 101 -8.32 -4.23 -0.52
CA MET A 101 -7.98 -2.85 -0.14
C MET A 101 -7.93 -1.91 -1.36
N SER A 102 -7.25 -2.30 -2.44
CA SER A 102 -7.22 -1.49 -3.68
C SER A 102 -8.62 -1.27 -4.26
N ARG A 103 -9.45 -2.31 -4.27
CA ARG A 103 -10.85 -2.20 -4.71
C ARG A 103 -11.67 -1.29 -3.80
N ALA A 104 -11.40 -1.29 -2.50
CA ALA A 104 -12.07 -0.40 -1.57
C ALA A 104 -11.70 1.07 -1.83
N VAL A 105 -10.47 1.36 -2.24
CA VAL A 105 -10.07 2.71 -2.67
C VAL A 105 -10.86 3.15 -3.91
N ASP A 106 -10.96 2.29 -4.94
CA ASP A 106 -11.76 2.61 -6.13
C ASP A 106 -13.25 2.83 -5.77
N MET A 107 -13.80 2.01 -4.87
CA MET A 107 -15.17 2.21 -4.37
C MET A 107 -15.31 3.52 -3.60
N ALA A 108 -14.34 3.88 -2.77
CA ALA A 108 -14.37 5.14 -2.02
C ALA A 108 -14.29 6.36 -2.93
N VAL A 109 -13.47 6.30 -3.98
CA VAL A 109 -13.39 7.36 -4.99
C VAL A 109 -14.70 7.48 -5.76
N ALA A 110 -15.31 6.35 -6.15
CA ALA A 110 -16.60 6.36 -6.83
C ALA A 110 -17.75 6.88 -5.94
N ASP A 111 -17.72 6.58 -4.64
CA ASP A 111 -18.73 7.01 -3.67
C ASP A 111 -18.59 8.49 -3.31
N TYR A 112 -17.36 8.97 -3.13
CA TYR A 112 -17.08 10.38 -2.81
C TYR A 112 -17.34 11.28 -4.04
N GLY A 113 -16.91 10.85 -5.23
CA GLY A 113 -17.04 11.61 -6.46
C GLY A 113 -16.02 12.75 -6.59
N ASP A 114 -16.39 13.78 -7.34
CA ASP A 114 -15.49 14.89 -7.67
C ASP A 114 -15.17 15.77 -6.45
N ILE A 115 -13.92 16.19 -6.33
CA ILE A 115 -13.47 17.16 -5.34
C ILE A 115 -13.41 18.53 -6.01
N HIS A 116 -14.25 19.47 -5.56
CA HIS A 116 -14.32 20.83 -6.14
C HIS A 116 -14.52 20.86 -7.68
N GLY A 117 -15.15 19.82 -8.25
CA GLY A 117 -15.38 19.69 -9.69
C GLY A 117 -14.22 19.07 -10.47
N PHE A 118 -13.18 18.58 -9.79
CA PHE A 118 -12.11 17.77 -10.37
C PHE A 118 -12.34 16.30 -10.03
N SER A 119 -12.26 15.43 -11.03
CA SER A 119 -12.29 13.98 -10.82
C SER A 119 -11.03 13.53 -10.07
N VAL A 120 -11.13 12.41 -9.35
CA VAL A 120 -9.99 11.79 -8.66
C VAL A 120 -9.56 10.54 -9.43
N ASN A 121 -8.27 10.44 -9.72
CA ASN A 121 -7.68 9.31 -10.44
C ASN A 121 -6.67 8.59 -9.55
N VAL A 122 -6.88 7.29 -9.34
CA VAL A 122 -6.06 6.44 -8.47
C VAL A 122 -4.83 5.86 -9.18
N GLY A 123 -4.74 6.06 -10.50
CA GLY A 123 -3.73 5.45 -11.35
C GLY A 123 -3.80 3.92 -11.36
N THR A 124 -2.70 3.30 -11.78
CA THR A 124 -2.52 1.85 -11.63
C THR A 124 -2.16 1.54 -10.19
N TRP A 125 -2.75 0.48 -9.62
CA TRP A 125 -2.39 0.01 -8.29
C TRP A 125 -0.91 -0.41 -8.24
N LEU A 126 -0.19 0.02 -7.22
CA LEU A 126 1.21 -0.31 -6.97
C LEU A 126 1.34 -1.43 -5.94
N ASP A 127 2.29 -2.32 -6.17
CA ASP A 127 2.54 -3.49 -5.32
C ASP A 127 3.83 -3.31 -4.50
N ASP A 128 3.70 -3.29 -3.17
CA ASP A 128 4.84 -3.22 -2.26
C ASP A 128 5.45 -4.59 -1.93
N LEU A 129 4.82 -5.68 -2.41
CA LEU A 129 5.21 -7.07 -2.17
C LEU A 129 5.31 -7.42 -0.69
N CYS A 130 4.69 -6.64 0.20
CA CYS A 130 4.88 -6.70 1.65
C CYS A 130 6.37 -6.72 2.06
N SER A 131 7.20 -5.94 1.35
CA SER A 131 8.65 -5.96 1.50
C SER A 131 9.24 -4.54 1.55
N SER A 132 10.41 -4.39 2.19
CA SER A 132 11.11 -3.11 2.23
C SER A 132 11.56 -2.64 0.84
N ASP A 133 12.04 -3.57 0.01
CA ASP A 133 12.52 -3.26 -1.35
C ASP A 133 11.36 -2.92 -2.30
N GLY A 134 10.27 -3.69 -2.26
CA GLY A 134 9.07 -3.42 -3.04
C GLY A 134 8.41 -2.10 -2.66
N GLY A 135 8.28 -1.82 -1.35
CA GLY A 135 7.76 -0.54 -0.87
C GLY A 135 8.60 0.65 -1.32
N GLN A 136 9.93 0.53 -1.29
CA GLN A 136 10.82 1.57 -1.82
C GLN A 136 10.65 1.74 -3.33
N ALA A 137 10.65 0.65 -4.11
CA ALA A 137 10.48 0.72 -5.56
C ALA A 137 9.14 1.37 -5.97
N ALA A 138 8.05 1.01 -5.29
CA ALA A 138 6.74 1.60 -5.49
C ALA A 138 6.73 3.09 -5.11
N ALA A 139 7.30 3.46 -3.95
CA ALA A 139 7.39 4.85 -3.52
C ALA A 139 8.20 5.72 -4.50
N GLN A 140 9.29 5.17 -5.06
CA GLN A 140 10.08 5.88 -6.08
C GLN A 140 9.30 6.09 -7.38
N THR A 141 8.41 5.16 -7.72
CA THR A 141 7.49 5.33 -8.86
C THR A 141 6.47 6.44 -8.58
N ILE A 142 5.96 6.50 -7.35
CA ILE A 142 4.99 7.52 -6.93
C ILE A 142 5.61 8.91 -6.92
N VAL A 143 6.77 9.09 -6.30
CA VAL A 143 7.40 10.42 -6.16
C VAL A 143 8.00 10.95 -7.46
N ALA A 144 8.26 10.07 -8.43
CA ALA A 144 8.70 10.47 -9.76
C ALA A 144 7.57 11.14 -10.57
N ASP A 145 6.32 10.97 -10.16
CA ASP A 145 5.16 11.64 -10.75
C ASP A 145 4.79 12.86 -9.91
N GLU A 146 5.22 14.04 -10.37
CA GLU A 146 5.01 15.32 -9.69
C GLU A 146 3.53 15.72 -9.57
N SER A 147 2.62 15.05 -10.30
CA SER A 147 1.18 15.31 -10.22
C SER A 147 0.50 14.61 -9.05
N VAL A 148 1.14 13.60 -8.43
CA VAL A 148 0.55 12.82 -7.35
C VAL A 148 0.55 13.62 -6.04
N VAL A 149 -0.64 13.79 -5.45
CA VAL A 149 -0.83 14.58 -4.22
C VAL A 149 -1.01 13.72 -2.96
N GLY A 150 -1.15 12.40 -3.11
CA GLY A 150 -1.40 11.50 -1.99
C GLY A 150 -1.32 10.01 -2.35
N VAL A 151 -1.26 9.19 -1.31
CA VAL A 151 -1.19 7.71 -1.33
C VAL A 151 -2.11 7.10 -0.29
#